data_AF-A0A966R2D6-F1
#
_entry.id   AF-A0A966R2D6-F1
#
_cell.length_a   1.000
_cell.length_b   1.000
_cell.length_c   1.000
_cell.angle_alpha   90.00
_cell.angle_beta   90.00
_cell.angle_gamma   90.00
#
_symmetry.space_group_name_H-M   'P 1'
#
loop_
_entity.id
_entity.type
_entity.pdbx_description
1 polymer ?
#
loop_
_entity_poly.entity_id
_entity_poly.type
_entity_poly.pdbx_seq_one_letter_code
_entity_poly.pdbx_strand_id
1 'polypeptide(L)' 'MAGLFESVTRVAIEEILRNHTQPSRFGMILTPEAFQDLTDDLFNLLVTSRELKSAGDRIIGGAPAPRESLDQRPTRGTNR' A
#
# COMPACT_ATOMS: atom_id res chain seq x y z
N MET A 1 12.22 15.04 3.15
CA MET A 1 11.02 14.36 2.62
C MET A 1 10.55 13.18 3.46
N ALA A 2 11.39 12.54 4.31
CA ALA A 2 10.95 11.43 5.17
C ALA A 2 9.87 11.82 6.23
N GLY A 3 9.86 13.07 6.71
CA GLY A 3 9.05 13.45 7.87
C GLY A 3 7.53 13.54 7.69
N LEU A 4 7.00 13.80 6.49
CA LEU A 4 5.54 13.92 6.31
C LEU A 4 4.86 12.54 6.32
N PHE A 5 5.43 11.59 5.59
CA PHE A 5 4.90 10.23 5.51
C PHE A 5 4.94 9.51 6.86
N GLU A 6 6.05 9.66 7.59
CA GLU A 6 6.21 9.13 8.96
C GLU A 6 5.19 9.75 9.92
N SER A 7 4.94 11.05 9.81
CA SER A 7 3.95 11.75 10.63
C SER A 7 2.52 11.27 10.33
N VAL A 8 2.15 11.13 9.05
CA VAL A 8 0.81 10.64 8.67
C VAL A 8 0.62 9.20 9.11
N THR A 9 1.64 8.35 8.96
CA THR A 9 1.61 6.95 9.40
C THR A 9 1.44 6.86 10.91
N ARG A 10 2.16 7.69 11.68
CA ARG A 10 2.01 7.75 13.13
C ARG A 10 0.59 8.13 13.54
N VAL A 11 0.01 9.17 12.93
CA VAL A 11 -1.37 9.59 13.23
C VAL A 11 -2.37 8.48 12.93
N ALA A 12 -2.23 7.81 11.78
CA ALA A 12 -3.10 6.69 11.41
C ALA A 12 -3.02 5.53 12.43
N ILE A 13 -1.81 5.18 12.88
CA ILE A 13 -1.62 4.14 13.91
C ILE A 13 -2.29 4.55 15.23
N GLU A 14 -2.12 5.81 15.65
CA GLU A 14 -2.74 6.31 16.88
C GLU A 14 -4.26 6.29 16.81
N GLU A 15 -4.84 6.61 15.66
CA GLU A 15 -6.29 6.60 15.45
C GLU A 15 -6.86 5.17 15.45
N ILE A 16 -6.18 4.24 14.76
CA ILE A 16 -6.50 2.81 14.80
C ILE A 16 -6.48 2.29 16.24
N LEU A 17 -5.43 2.59 17.01
CA LEU A 17 -5.33 2.16 18.40
C LEU A 17 -6.45 2.74 19.27
N ARG A 18 -6.83 4.02 19.09
CA ARG A 18 -7.91 4.65 19.84
C ARG A 18 -9.29 4.06 19.52
N ASN A 19 -9.51 3.64 18.28
CA ASN A 19 -10.80 3.07 17.87
C ASN A 19 -11.03 1.67 18.47
N HIS A 20 -9.96 0.91 18.68
CA HIS A 20 -10.04 -0.47 19.20
C HIS A 20 -9.84 -0.59 20.71
N THR A 21 -9.37 0.46 21.37
CA THR A 21 -9.16 0.45 22.82
C THR A 21 -10.25 1.21 23.56
N GLN A 22 -10.76 0.62 24.64
CA GLN A 22 -11.79 1.23 25.47
C GLN A 22 -11.21 1.71 26.80
N PRO A 23 -11.54 2.93 27.26
CA PRO A 23 -11.11 3.40 28.56
C PRO A 23 -11.81 2.63 29.68
N SER A 24 -11.06 2.26 30.71
CA SER A 24 -11.57 1.60 31.91
C SER A 24 -10.95 2.22 33.18
N ARG A 25 -11.48 1.83 34.34
CA ARG A 25 -10.92 2.24 35.64
C ARG A 25 -9.47 1.79 35.87
N PHE A 26 -8.98 0.79 35.13
CA PHE A 26 -7.64 0.23 35.28
C PHE A 26 -6.69 0.61 34.12
N GLY A 27 -7.14 1.47 33.21
CA GLY A 27 -6.41 1.82 31.99
C GLY A 27 -7.19 1.44 30.73
N MET A 28 -6.49 1.23 29.61
CA MET A 28 -7.09 0.87 28.33
C MET A 28 -7.34 -0.64 28.26
N ILE A 29 -8.53 -1.03 27.84
CA ILE A 29 -8.92 -2.42 27.58
C ILE A 29 -8.92 -2.64 26.07
N LEU A 30 -8.37 -3.78 25.67
CA LEU A 30 -8.48 -4.33 24.32
C LEU A 30 -9.07 -5.72 24.44
N THR A 31 -10.24 -5.95 23.84
CA THR A 31 -10.87 -7.28 23.85
C THR A 31 -10.19 -8.19 22.82
N PRO A 32 -10.33 -9.52 22.93
CA PRO A 32 -9.78 -10.45 21.94
C PRO A 32 -10.28 -10.18 20.52
N GLU A 33 -11.55 -9.83 20.37
CA GLU A 33 -12.15 -9.49 19.08
C GLU A 33 -11.54 -8.19 18.52
N ALA A 34 -11.46 -7.15 19.36
CA ALA A 34 -10.85 -5.88 18.98
C ALA A 34 -9.34 -6.01 18.69
N PHE A 35 -8.64 -6.96 19.31
CA PHE A 35 -7.25 -7.25 19.00
C PHE A 35 -7.07 -7.83 17.59
N GLN A 36 -7.99 -8.69 17.16
CA GLN A 36 -7.98 -9.25 15.82
C GLN A 36 -8.22 -8.15 14.78
N ASP A 37 -9.28 -7.36 14.98
CA ASP A 37 -9.63 -6.24 14.08
C ASP A 37 -8.50 -5.19 14.02
N LEU A 38 -7.90 -4.87 15.17
CA LEU A 38 -6.73 -3.99 15.26
C LEU A 38 -5.55 -4.50 14.42
N THR A 39 -5.29 -5.80 14.47
CA THR A 39 -4.18 -6.42 13.73
C THR A 39 -4.42 -6.34 12.23
N ASP A 40 -5.65 -6.59 11.79
CA ASP A 40 -6.04 -6.53 10.38
C ASP A 40 -5.97 -5.08 9.85
N ASP A 41 -6.41 -4.10 10.64
CA ASP A 41 -6.32 -2.67 10.27
C ASP A 41 -4.87 -2.20 10.14
N LEU A 42 -4.00 -2.59 11.07
CA LEU A 42 -2.56 -2.27 10.98
C LEU A 42 -1.91 -2.94 9.77
N PHE A 43 -2.28 -4.19 9.47
CA PHE A 43 -1.80 -4.88 8.28
C PHE A 43 -2.24 -4.18 7.00
N ASN A 44 -3.51 -3.80 6.89
CA ASN A 44 -4.08 -3.08 5.75
C ASN A 44 -3.42 -1.72 5.55
N LEU A 45 -3.12 -1.00 6.63
CA LEU A 45 -2.36 0.26 6.57
C LEU A 45 -0.98 0.04 5.93
N LEU A 46 -0.25 -1.00 6.34
CA LEU A 46 1.07 -1.31 5.79
C LEU A 46 1.00 -1.69 4.31
N VAL A 47 0.02 -2.53 3.92
CA VAL A 47 -0.19 -2.92 2.52
C VAL A 47 -0.50 -1.69 1.67
N THR A 48 -1.46 -0.86 2.10
CA THR A 48 -1.87 0.36 1.39
C THR A 48 -0.68 1.32 1.24
N SER A 49 0.12 1.48 2.30
CA SER A 49 1.30 2.35 2.26
C SER A 49 2.34 1.90 1.22
N ARG A 50 2.52 0.58 1.07
CA ARG A 50 3.40 -0.01 0.06
C ARG A 50 2.85 0.19 -1.34
N GLU A 51 1.55 0.01 -1.54
CA GLU A 51 0.90 0.22 -2.82
C GLU A 51 0.99 1.68 -3.26
N LEU A 52 0.70 2.63 -2.36
CA LEU A 52 0.83 4.06 -2.61
C LEU A 52 2.27 4.45 -2.96
N LYS A 53 3.26 3.90 -2.25
CA LYS A 53 4.68 4.10 -2.61
C LYS A 53 4.96 3.56 -4.02
N SER A 54 4.51 2.35 -4.33
CA SER A 54 4.71 1.76 -5.66
C SER A 54 4.02 2.54 -6.78
N ALA A 55 2.85 3.13 -6.50
CA ALA A 55 2.12 3.97 -7.43
C ALA A 55 2.85 5.32 -7.62
N GLY A 56 3.34 5.92 -6.54
CA GLY A 56 4.19 7.11 -6.57
C GLY A 56 5.47 6.89 -7.38
N ASP A 57 6.15 5.76 -7.18
CA ASP A 57 7.35 5.38 -7.93
C ASP A 57 7.04 5.22 -9.43
N ARG A 58 5.87 4.68 -9.80
CA ARG A 58 5.43 4.58 -11.21
C ARG A 58 5.10 5.93 -11.84
N ILE A 59 4.55 6.87 -11.07
CA ILE A 59 4.18 8.21 -11.55
C ILE A 59 5.42 9.10 -11.69
N ILE A 60 6.35 9.03 -10.73
CA ILE A 60 7.57 9.86 -10.71
C ILE A 60 8.66 9.23 -11.60
N GLY A 61 8.73 7.91 -11.69
CA GLY A 61 9.70 7.17 -12.51
C GLY A 61 9.46 7.20 -14.02
N GLY A 62 8.40 7.87 -14.47
CA GLY A 62 8.02 7.91 -15.88
C GLY A 62 7.23 6.67 -16.28
N ALA A 63 6.12 6.90 -16.99
CA ALA A 63 5.37 5.84 -17.66
C ALA A 63 6.33 4.90 -18.40
N PRO A 64 6.12 3.57 -18.38
CA PRO A 64 6.81 2.71 -19.34
C PRO A 64 6.48 3.26 -20.73
N ALA A 65 7.51 3.64 -21.49
CA ALA A 65 7.35 4.06 -22.88
C ALA A 65 6.44 3.05 -23.58
N PRO A 66 5.47 3.49 -24.42
CA PRO A 66 4.65 2.58 -25.18
C PRO A 66 5.61 1.63 -25.89
N ARG A 67 5.51 0.34 -25.58
CA ARG A 67 6.14 -0.68 -26.42
C ARG A 67 5.49 -0.49 -27.77
N GLU A 68 6.19 0.22 -28.67
CA GLU A 68 5.88 0.21 -30.08
C GLU A 68 5.66 -1.25 -30.43
N SER A 69 4.43 -1.53 -30.85
CA SER A 69 4.08 -2.70 -31.61
C SER A 69 5.04 -2.77 -32.78
N LEU A 70 6.15 -3.50 -32.60
CA LEU A 70 7.03 -3.87 -33.68
C LEU A 70 6.26 -4.86 -34.53
N ASP A 71 5.57 -4.27 -35.49
CA ASP A 71 4.97 -4.75 -36.69
C ASP A 71 4.54 -6.22 -36.81
N GLN A 72 3.27 -6.31 -37.17
CA GLN A 72 2.68 -7.44 -37.85
C GLN A 72 3.49 -7.77 -39.12
N ARG A 73 4.11 -8.97 -39.15
CA ARG A 73 4.15 -9.99 -40.22
C ARG A 73 4.05 -9.53 -41.71
N PRO A 74 4.80 -10.16 -42.65
CA PRO A 74 4.36 -11.48 -43.10
C PRO A 74 5.46 -12.50 -43.45
N THR A 75 4.99 -13.75 -43.49
CA THR A 75 5.65 -14.96 -43.97
C THR A 75 6.08 -14.91 -45.43
N ARG A 76 7.08 -15.76 -45.75
CA ARG A 76 7.24 -16.60 -46.97
C ARG A 76 8.34 -16.16 -47.95
N GLY A 77 9.31 -17.07 -48.16
CA GLY A 77 10.30 -16.96 -49.22
C GLY A 77 11.33 -18.08 -49.17
N THR A 78 11.02 -19.20 -49.84
CA THR A 78 11.97 -20.25 -50.20
C THR A 78 13.12 -19.66 -51.02
N ASN A 79 14.36 -20.13 -50.85
CA ASN A 79 15.24 -20.46 -51.97
C ASN A 79 16.59 -21.06 -51.58
N ARG A 80 16.81 -22.25 -52.16
CA ARG A 80 18.05 -22.88 -52.63
C ARG A 80 19.10 -23.30 -51.61
#